data_AF-A0A964B8E1-F1
#
_entry.id   AF-A0A964B8E1-F1
#
_cell.length_a   1.000
_cell.length_b   1.000
_cell.length_c   1.000
_cell.angle_alpha   90.00
_cell.angle_beta   90.00
_cell.angle_gamma   90.00
#
_symmetry.space_group_name_H-M   'P 1'
#
loop_
_entity.id
_entity.type
_entity.pdbx_description
1 polymer ?
#
loop_
_entity_poly.entity_id
_entity_poly.type
_entity_poly.pdbx_seq_one_letter_code
_entity_poly.pdbx_strand_id
1 'polypeptide(L)'
;MLKPTDIIAIAAYPQRHINAAVKLAAALIERGSSISEPEARSIIKMDDLAWTNAKAHLSSHFVFSRGRIAFPSDAEPIDPWDAVSPDDLAKMDKKLEKLRNTKPAAPLTPIQQTLFSLGGMTEKQAVSFYYAQAATYGHEAVINAITVAAQARPGEPKAYIIAILRKAALSASSVSIGAPSARRFPTRVLRYKPPVNPEAARTEFLGWEAPDSNPNAPWPKGVRRKLYRLTTGEITYEMPNNGETPPTTDADPGCLVIS
;
A
#
# COMPACT_ATOMS: atom_id res chain seq x y z
N MET A 1 -10.26 -27.44 -6.76
CA MET A 1 -10.82 -26.92 -5.49
C MET A 1 -10.99 -28.06 -4.48
N LEU A 2 -10.99 -27.74 -3.18
CA LEU A 2 -11.65 -28.60 -2.18
C LEU A 2 -13.15 -28.56 -2.51
N LYS A 3 -13.77 -29.70 -2.73
CA LYS A 3 -15.22 -29.77 -3.02
C LYS A 3 -15.98 -29.24 -1.79
N PRO A 4 -17.21 -28.74 -1.94
CA PRO A 4 -18.02 -28.31 -0.78
C PRO A 4 -18.13 -29.40 0.32
N THR A 5 -18.11 -30.67 -0.09
CA THR A 5 -18.04 -31.84 0.81
C THR A 5 -16.73 -31.92 1.58
N ASP A 6 -15.61 -31.52 0.97
CA ASP A 6 -14.29 -31.50 1.61
C ASP A 6 -14.19 -30.38 2.65
N ILE A 7 -14.83 -29.23 2.40
CA ILE A 7 -14.89 -28.11 3.35
C ILE A 7 -15.66 -28.51 4.61
N ILE A 8 -16.80 -29.19 4.44
CA ILE A 8 -17.61 -29.71 5.55
C ILE A 8 -16.85 -30.77 6.34
N ALA A 9 -16.12 -31.66 5.66
CA ALA A 9 -15.29 -32.66 6.30
C ALA A 9 -14.11 -32.05 7.08
N ILE A 10 -13.48 -31.01 6.54
CA ILE A 10 -12.38 -30.29 7.21
C ILE A 10 -12.87 -29.60 8.48
N ALA A 11 -14.08 -29.03 8.46
CA ALA A 11 -14.68 -28.32 9.60
C ALA A 11 -14.92 -29.23 10.83
N ALA A 12 -14.93 -30.56 10.67
CA ALA A 12 -15.05 -31.51 11.76
C ALA A 12 -13.73 -31.76 12.52
N TYR A 13 -12.59 -31.25 12.03
CA TYR A 13 -11.28 -31.46 12.65
C TYR A 13 -10.98 -30.44 13.76
N PRO A 14 -10.02 -30.73 14.66
CA PRO A 14 -9.53 -29.75 15.62
C PRO A 14 -9.06 -28.46 14.92
N GLN A 15 -9.31 -27.30 15.53
CA GLN A 15 -9.00 -25.97 14.97
C GLN A 15 -7.58 -25.85 14.40
N ARG A 16 -6.60 -26.52 15.02
CA ARG A 16 -5.21 -26.54 14.56
C ARG A 16 -5.06 -27.19 13.18
N HIS A 17 -5.80 -28.27 12.90
CA HIS A 17 -5.77 -28.96 11.61
C HIS A 17 -6.55 -28.18 10.55
N ILE A 18 -7.64 -27.51 10.92
CA ILE A 18 -8.38 -26.59 10.04
C ILE A 18 -7.46 -25.45 9.58
N ASN A 19 -6.77 -24.80 10.51
CA ASN A 19 -5.83 -23.71 10.19
C ASN A 19 -4.69 -24.19 9.27
N ALA A 20 -4.19 -25.41 9.48
CA ALA A 20 -3.20 -26.01 8.60
C ALA A 20 -3.74 -26.26 7.19
N ALA A 21 -4.96 -26.83 7.08
CA ALA A 21 -5.63 -27.09 5.80
C ALA A 21 -5.84 -25.79 5.00
N VAL A 22 -6.36 -24.75 5.65
CA VAL A 22 -6.66 -23.45 5.01
C VAL A 22 -5.39 -22.79 4.50
N LYS A 23 -4.33 -22.73 5.33
CA LYS A 23 -3.05 -22.14 4.92
C LYS A 23 -2.41 -22.90 3.75
N LEU A 24 -2.52 -24.23 3.76
CA LEU A 24 -1.98 -25.08 2.72
C LEU A 24 -2.77 -24.92 1.41
N ALA A 25 -4.10 -24.87 1.48
CA ALA A 25 -4.95 -24.59 0.34
C ALA A 25 -4.66 -23.20 -0.27
N ALA A 26 -4.55 -22.16 0.57
CA ALA A 26 -4.23 -20.82 0.13
C ALA A 26 -2.88 -20.76 -0.59
N ALA A 27 -1.84 -21.39 -0.01
CA ALA A 27 -0.51 -21.45 -0.61
C ALA A 27 -0.50 -22.20 -1.96
N LEU A 28 -1.29 -23.28 -2.09
CA LEU A 28 -1.43 -24.00 -3.36
C LEU A 28 -2.16 -23.17 -4.43
N ILE A 29 -3.18 -22.42 -4.03
CA ILE A 29 -3.95 -21.53 -4.92
C ILE A 29 -3.07 -20.38 -5.42
N GLU A 30 -2.39 -19.68 -4.51
CA GLU A 30 -1.51 -18.55 -4.85
C GLU A 30 -0.41 -18.94 -5.83
N ARG A 31 0.13 -20.16 -5.68
CA ARG A 31 1.17 -20.68 -6.57
C ARG A 31 0.67 -21.33 -7.85
N GLY A 32 -0.62 -21.66 -7.92
CA GLY A 32 -1.20 -22.45 -9.02
C GLY A 32 -0.54 -23.82 -9.27
N SER A 33 0.24 -24.35 -8.30
CA SER A 33 1.07 -25.54 -8.50
C SER A 33 1.47 -26.20 -7.16
N SER A 34 2.07 -27.39 -7.24
CA SER A 34 2.48 -28.16 -6.05
C SER A 34 3.59 -27.47 -5.23
N ILE A 35 3.43 -27.46 -3.90
CA ILE A 35 4.40 -26.92 -2.94
C ILE A 35 5.24 -28.03 -2.30
N SER A 36 6.42 -27.69 -1.79
CA SER A 36 7.27 -28.66 -1.09
C SER A 36 6.83 -28.85 0.37
N GLU A 37 7.08 -30.02 0.96
CA GLU A 37 6.73 -30.30 2.36
C GLU A 37 7.46 -29.41 3.38
N PRO A 38 8.77 -29.11 3.24
CA PRO A 38 9.46 -28.18 4.15
C PRO A 38 8.86 -26.77 4.14
N GLU A 39 8.40 -26.33 2.97
CA GLU A 39 7.76 -25.04 2.80
C GLU A 39 6.33 -25.02 3.34
N ALA A 40 5.58 -26.10 3.17
CA ALA A 40 4.29 -26.24 3.82
C ALA A 40 4.43 -26.16 5.35
N ARG A 41 5.46 -26.78 5.93
CA ARG A 41 5.77 -26.69 7.37
C ARG A 41 6.09 -25.26 7.80
N SER A 42 6.87 -24.51 7.01
CA SER A 42 7.23 -23.13 7.35
C SER A 42 6.01 -22.19 7.32
N ILE A 43 5.07 -22.40 6.40
CA ILE A 43 3.84 -21.61 6.27
C ILE A 43 2.87 -21.92 7.43
N ILE A 44 2.73 -23.19 7.77
CA ILE A 44 1.76 -23.64 8.77
C ILE A 44 2.23 -23.32 10.19
N LYS A 45 3.55 -23.31 10.42
CA LYS A 45 4.21 -23.05 11.73
C LYS A 45 3.71 -24.02 12.81
N MET A 46 3.81 -25.32 12.52
CA MET A 46 3.48 -26.39 13.47
C MET A 46 4.70 -27.24 13.78
N ASP A 47 4.75 -27.78 14.99
CA ASP A 47 5.79 -28.73 15.42
C ASP A 47 5.73 -30.03 14.61
N ASP A 48 6.84 -30.75 14.49
CA ASP A 48 6.95 -31.95 13.64
C ASP A 48 5.95 -33.06 14.05
N LEU A 49 5.74 -33.27 15.36
CA LEU A 49 4.78 -34.25 15.86
C LEU A 49 3.34 -33.86 15.47
N ALA A 50 3.01 -32.57 15.63
CA ALA A 50 1.70 -32.03 15.29
C ALA A 50 1.47 -32.04 13.77
N TRP A 51 2.51 -31.79 12.97
CA TRP A 51 2.47 -31.89 11.52
C TRP A 51 2.21 -33.31 11.06
N THR A 52 2.87 -34.30 11.68
CA THR A 52 2.71 -35.72 11.29
C THR A 52 1.28 -36.19 11.54
N ASN A 53 0.69 -35.79 12.68
CA ASN A 53 -0.71 -36.07 12.97
C ASN A 53 -1.66 -35.32 12.02
N ALA A 54 -1.43 -34.03 11.78
CA ALA A 54 -2.24 -33.25 10.84
C ALA A 54 -2.16 -33.83 9.42
N LYS A 55 -0.98 -34.28 8.96
CA LYS A 55 -0.76 -34.87 7.64
C LYS A 55 -1.65 -36.08 7.38
N ALA A 56 -1.85 -36.95 8.38
CA ALA A 56 -2.74 -38.11 8.26
C ALA A 56 -4.21 -37.70 8.07
N HIS A 57 -4.64 -36.59 8.66
CA HIS A 57 -5.99 -36.04 8.46
C HIS A 57 -6.10 -35.23 7.18
N LEU A 58 -5.04 -34.55 6.76
CA LEU A 58 -5.02 -33.73 5.54
C LEU A 58 -4.90 -34.58 4.27
N SER A 59 -4.40 -35.81 4.36
CA SER A 59 -4.24 -36.69 3.20
C SER A 59 -5.53 -37.14 2.54
N SER A 60 -6.69 -36.96 3.19
CA SER A 60 -8.00 -37.15 2.55
C SER A 60 -8.33 -36.02 1.56
N HIS A 61 -7.68 -34.86 1.69
CA HIS A 61 -8.02 -33.64 0.97
C HIS A 61 -6.87 -33.13 0.07
N PHE A 62 -5.64 -33.51 0.40
CA PHE A 62 -4.44 -33.12 -0.33
C PHE A 62 -3.61 -34.35 -0.69
N VAL A 63 -2.99 -34.32 -1.87
CA VAL A 63 -2.10 -35.39 -2.33
C VAL A 63 -0.69 -35.10 -1.85
N PHE A 64 -0.18 -35.95 -0.96
CA PHE A 64 1.21 -35.93 -0.51
C PHE A 64 2.01 -36.96 -1.31
N SER A 65 2.84 -36.51 -2.26
CA SER A 65 3.68 -37.42 -3.05
C SER A 65 5.11 -36.88 -3.14
N ARG A 66 6.10 -37.76 -2.90
CA ARG A 66 7.53 -37.46 -3.07
C ARG A 66 7.99 -36.15 -2.38
N GLY A 67 7.47 -35.88 -1.17
CA GLY A 67 7.79 -34.66 -0.42
C GLY A 67 7.17 -33.37 -0.99
N ARG A 68 6.19 -33.49 -1.88
CA ARG A 68 5.38 -32.40 -2.42
C ARG A 68 3.92 -32.59 -2.08
N ILE A 69 3.20 -31.48 -2.02
CA ILE A 69 1.79 -31.41 -1.68
C ILE A 69 1.08 -30.72 -2.83
N ALA A 70 -0.04 -31.29 -3.28
CA ALA A 70 -0.84 -30.78 -4.38
C ALA A 70 -2.34 -30.99 -4.11
N PHE A 71 -3.18 -30.29 -4.88
CA PHE A 71 -4.59 -30.65 -4.97
C PHE A 71 -4.75 -32.00 -5.70
N PRO A 72 -5.84 -32.74 -5.47
CA PRO A 72 -6.23 -33.88 -6.29
C PRO A 72 -6.32 -33.47 -7.77
N SER A 73 -5.98 -34.38 -8.70
CA SER A 73 -5.96 -34.12 -10.16
C SER A 73 -7.29 -33.63 -10.73
N ASP A 74 -8.39 -33.92 -10.04
CA ASP A 74 -9.75 -33.58 -10.44
C ASP A 74 -10.17 -32.18 -9.99
N ALA A 75 -9.21 -31.38 -9.51
CA ALA A 75 -9.42 -30.00 -9.12
C ALA A 75 -9.54 -29.11 -10.36
N GLU A 76 -10.73 -28.52 -10.57
CA GLU A 76 -10.92 -27.51 -11.61
C GLU A 76 -10.02 -26.27 -11.35
N PRO A 77 -9.37 -25.72 -12.41
CA PRO A 77 -8.62 -24.47 -12.31
C PRO A 77 -9.57 -23.32 -12.01
N ILE A 78 -9.16 -22.45 -11.08
CA ILE A 78 -9.94 -21.28 -10.68
C ILE A 78 -9.98 -20.30 -11.85
N ASP A 79 -11.17 -19.81 -12.19
CA ASP A 79 -11.32 -18.68 -13.10
C ASP A 79 -10.55 -17.48 -12.49
N PRO A 80 -9.61 -16.84 -13.22
CA PRO A 80 -8.87 -15.69 -12.72
C PRO A 80 -9.74 -14.59 -12.10
N TRP A 81 -11.01 -14.50 -12.50
CA TRP A 81 -11.98 -13.55 -11.97
C TRP A 81 -12.55 -13.93 -10.59
N ASP A 82 -12.60 -15.21 -10.25
CA ASP A 82 -13.04 -15.71 -8.93
C ASP A 82 -11.93 -15.61 -7.86
N ALA A 83 -10.68 -15.44 -8.28
CA ALA A 83 -9.53 -15.27 -7.40
C ALA A 83 -9.27 -13.81 -7.00
N VAL A 84 -9.95 -12.84 -7.62
CA VAL A 84 -9.71 -11.42 -7.38
C VAL A 84 -10.45 -10.98 -6.13
N SER A 85 -9.69 -10.61 -5.10
CA SER A 85 -10.27 -10.00 -3.90
C SER A 85 -10.99 -8.68 -4.27
N PRO A 86 -12.03 -8.28 -3.51
CA PRO A 86 -12.69 -6.97 -3.70
C PRO A 86 -11.69 -5.80 -3.72
N ASP A 87 -10.60 -5.91 -2.95
CA ASP A 87 -9.52 -4.92 -2.88
C ASP A 87 -8.69 -4.86 -4.17
N ASP A 88 -8.47 -6.00 -4.83
CA ASP A 88 -7.71 -6.05 -6.08
C ASP A 88 -8.54 -5.55 -7.26
N LEU A 89 -9.86 -5.77 -7.24
CA LEU A 89 -10.79 -5.13 -8.17
C LEU A 89 -10.75 -3.60 -8.01
N ALA A 90 -10.81 -3.09 -6.78
CA ALA A 90 -10.71 -1.64 -6.51
C ALA A 90 -9.38 -1.03 -6.98
N LYS A 91 -8.26 -1.77 -6.86
CA LYS A 91 -6.95 -1.33 -7.37
C LYS A 91 -6.90 -1.31 -8.90
N MET A 92 -7.52 -2.29 -9.56
CA MET A 92 -7.59 -2.36 -11.02
C MET A 92 -8.45 -1.23 -11.59
N ASP A 93 -9.61 -0.96 -10.99
CA ASP A 93 -10.48 0.15 -11.39
C ASP A 93 -9.79 1.50 -11.22
N LYS A 94 -9.09 1.70 -10.09
CA LYS A 94 -8.30 2.91 -9.85
C LYS A 94 -7.15 3.10 -10.85
N LYS A 95 -6.55 2.02 -11.35
CA LYS A 95 -5.55 2.07 -12.43
C LYS A 95 -6.19 2.42 -13.77
N LEU A 96 -7.34 1.83 -14.09
CA LEU A 96 -8.10 2.12 -15.31
C LEU A 96 -8.60 3.56 -15.34
N GLU A 97 -9.12 4.09 -14.23
CA GLU A 97 -9.50 5.50 -14.11
C GLU A 97 -8.29 6.42 -14.30
N LYS A 98 -7.12 6.10 -13.74
CA LYS A 98 -5.89 6.87 -13.98
C LYS A 98 -5.48 6.89 -15.45
N LEU A 99 -5.65 5.77 -16.16
CA LEU A 99 -5.35 5.68 -17.59
C LEU A 99 -6.39 6.44 -18.44
N ARG A 100 -7.67 6.42 -18.05
CA ARG A 100 -8.73 7.19 -18.73
C ARG A 100 -8.61 8.70 -18.49
N ASN A 101 -8.19 9.10 -17.29
CA ASN A 101 -8.05 10.51 -16.89
C ASN A 101 -6.69 11.13 -17.24
N THR A 102 -5.73 10.34 -17.71
CA THR A 102 -4.47 10.89 -18.21
C THR A 102 -4.72 11.47 -19.60
N LYS A 103 -4.87 12.81 -19.66
CA LYS A 103 -4.88 13.53 -20.93
C LYS A 103 -3.62 13.17 -21.74
N PRO A 104 -3.72 13.07 -23.08
CA PRO A 104 -2.54 12.90 -23.92
C PRO A 104 -1.53 13.99 -23.57
N ALA A 105 -0.27 13.61 -23.39
CA ALA A 105 0.78 14.55 -23.02
C ALA A 105 0.80 15.69 -24.06
N ALA A 106 0.83 16.93 -23.57
CA ALA A 106 1.00 18.07 -24.45
C ALA A 106 2.28 17.89 -25.28
N PRO A 107 2.29 18.27 -26.57
CA PRO A 107 3.46 18.12 -27.41
C PRO A 107 4.65 18.85 -26.79
N LEU A 108 5.84 18.26 -26.89
CA LEU A 108 7.07 18.86 -26.38
C LEU A 108 7.27 20.26 -26.94
N THR A 109 7.64 21.19 -26.07
CA THR A 109 8.12 22.50 -26.51
C THR A 109 9.43 22.34 -27.29
N PRO A 110 9.79 23.26 -28.21
CA PRO A 110 10.99 23.14 -29.04
C PRO A 110 12.27 22.90 -28.24
N ILE A 111 12.43 23.53 -27.07
CA ILE A 111 13.61 23.34 -26.22
C ILE A 111 13.64 21.95 -25.57
N GLN A 112 12.48 21.37 -25.25
CA GLN A 112 12.38 20.02 -24.71
C GLN A 112 12.64 18.97 -25.79
N GLN A 113 12.27 19.25 -27.06
CA GLN A 113 12.66 18.43 -28.20
C GLN A 113 14.18 18.44 -28.39
N THR A 114 14.81 19.61 -28.31
CA THR A 114 16.27 19.73 -28.34
C THR A 114 16.91 18.91 -27.21
N LEU A 115 16.42 19.06 -25.97
CA LEU A 115 16.91 18.28 -24.84
C LEU A 115 16.75 16.77 -25.02
N PHE A 116 15.59 16.32 -25.54
CA PHE A 116 15.34 14.91 -25.85
C PHE A 116 16.30 14.40 -26.95
N SER A 117 16.56 15.21 -27.97
CA SER A 117 17.46 14.87 -29.08
C SER A 117 18.93 14.70 -28.67
N LEU A 118 19.34 15.20 -27.49
CA LEU A 118 20.69 14.99 -26.96
C LEU A 118 20.94 13.55 -26.51
N GLY A 119 19.89 12.74 -26.36
CA GLY A 119 20.00 11.34 -25.95
C GLY A 119 20.19 11.15 -24.44
N GLY A 120 20.03 9.90 -23.98
CA GLY A 120 20.18 9.55 -22.56
C GLY A 120 18.97 9.88 -21.67
N MET A 121 17.85 10.32 -22.24
CA MET A 121 16.58 10.56 -21.53
C MET A 121 15.37 10.12 -22.36
N THR A 122 14.33 9.63 -21.70
CA THR A 122 13.00 9.50 -22.31
C THR A 122 12.32 10.86 -22.42
N GLU A 123 11.31 10.98 -23.28
CA GLU A 123 10.51 12.20 -23.45
C GLU A 123 9.98 12.75 -22.10
N LYS A 124 9.42 11.87 -21.26
CA LYS A 124 8.93 12.23 -19.92
C LYS A 124 10.05 12.74 -19.01
N GLN A 125 11.24 12.15 -19.11
CA GLN A 125 12.40 12.56 -18.32
C GLN A 125 12.94 13.91 -18.79
N ALA A 126 12.94 14.21 -20.09
CA ALA A 126 13.36 15.50 -20.62
C ALA A 126 12.44 16.63 -20.13
N VAL A 127 11.11 16.42 -20.15
CA VAL A 127 10.12 17.37 -19.62
C VAL A 127 10.32 17.60 -18.12
N SER A 128 10.38 16.51 -17.34
CA SER A 128 10.55 16.58 -15.89
C SER A 128 11.88 17.26 -15.51
N PHE A 129 12.96 16.92 -16.21
CA PHE A 129 14.27 17.53 -15.99
C PHE A 129 14.27 19.02 -16.28
N TYR A 130 13.72 19.45 -17.43
CA TYR A 130 13.60 20.86 -17.79
C TYR A 130 12.89 21.67 -16.70
N TYR A 131 11.70 21.23 -16.27
CA TYR A 131 10.94 21.96 -15.26
C TYR A 131 11.64 21.96 -13.89
N ALA A 132 12.26 20.85 -13.49
CA ALA A 132 13.00 20.77 -12.23
C ALA A 132 14.21 21.73 -12.20
N GLN A 133 14.98 21.80 -13.29
CA GLN A 133 16.10 22.73 -13.39
C GLN A 133 15.61 24.18 -13.51
N ALA A 134 14.54 24.44 -14.26
CA ALA A 134 14.00 25.79 -14.42
C ALA A 134 13.45 26.36 -13.10
N ALA A 135 12.86 25.51 -12.25
CA ALA A 135 12.43 25.89 -10.91
C ALA A 135 13.61 26.27 -9.98
N THR A 136 14.79 25.70 -10.22
CA THR A 136 15.97 25.90 -9.36
C THR A 136 16.86 27.06 -9.85
N TYR A 137 17.07 27.15 -11.16
CA TYR A 137 18.04 28.07 -11.77
C TYR A 137 17.40 29.15 -12.66
N GLY A 138 16.09 29.11 -12.87
CA GLY A 138 15.36 30.00 -13.78
C GLY A 138 15.30 29.46 -15.22
N HIS A 139 14.25 29.85 -15.95
CA HIS A 139 13.98 29.35 -17.30
C HIS A 139 15.09 29.69 -18.31
N GLU A 140 15.56 30.94 -18.33
CA GLU A 140 16.56 31.40 -19.31
C GLU A 140 17.92 30.71 -19.13
N ALA A 141 18.35 30.51 -17.88
CA ALA A 141 19.60 29.83 -17.58
C ALA A 141 19.60 28.38 -18.09
N VAL A 142 18.46 27.69 -17.99
CA VAL A 142 18.29 26.32 -18.46
C VAL A 142 18.24 26.26 -19.98
N ILE A 143 17.56 27.19 -20.65
CA ILE A 143 17.55 27.27 -22.12
C ILE A 143 18.98 27.48 -22.66
N ASN A 144 19.74 28.39 -22.05
CA ASN A 144 21.13 28.63 -22.43
C ASN A 144 22.00 27.38 -22.21
N ALA A 145 21.87 26.71 -21.06
CA ALA A 145 22.63 25.49 -20.78
C ALA A 145 22.29 24.34 -21.75
N ILE A 146 21.02 24.17 -22.12
CA ILE A 146 20.59 23.18 -23.13
C ILE A 146 21.16 23.52 -24.50
N THR A 147 21.18 24.80 -24.88
CA THR A 147 21.72 25.26 -26.17
C THR A 147 23.23 25.01 -26.27
N VAL A 148 23.97 25.29 -25.19
CA VAL A 148 25.41 24.99 -25.09
C VAL A 148 25.66 23.49 -25.14
N ALA A 149 24.86 22.69 -24.44
CA ALA A 149 24.96 21.23 -24.49
C ALA A 149 24.63 20.67 -25.88
N ALA A 150 23.69 21.29 -26.61
CA ALA A 150 23.35 20.90 -27.98
C ALA A 150 24.48 21.13 -28.98
N GLN A 151 25.31 22.16 -28.75
CA GLN A 151 26.51 22.42 -29.53
C GLN A 151 27.65 21.45 -29.16
N ALA A 152 27.84 21.18 -27.86
CA ALA A 152 28.93 20.35 -27.37
C ALA A 152 28.70 18.82 -27.54
N ARG A 153 27.44 18.38 -27.61
CA ARG A 153 27.01 16.97 -27.69
C ARG A 153 27.78 16.02 -26.75
N PRO A 154 27.70 16.25 -25.43
CA PRO A 154 28.37 15.42 -24.45
C PRO A 154 27.78 14.01 -24.38
N GLY A 155 28.60 13.01 -24.02
CA GLY A 155 28.14 11.63 -23.80
C GLY A 155 27.16 11.49 -22.63
N GLU A 156 27.22 12.41 -21.65
CA GLU A 156 26.25 12.51 -20.54
C GLU A 156 25.59 13.90 -20.49
N PRO A 157 24.53 14.14 -21.30
CA PRO A 157 23.89 15.45 -21.40
C PRO A 157 23.34 15.98 -20.08
N LYS A 158 22.79 15.09 -19.24
CA LYS A 158 22.22 15.46 -17.93
C LYS A 158 23.26 16.09 -17.01
N ALA A 159 24.38 15.39 -16.82
CA ALA A 159 25.44 15.81 -15.91
C ALA A 159 26.11 17.09 -16.41
N TYR A 160 26.30 17.18 -17.74
CA TYR A 160 26.90 18.34 -18.38
C TYR A 160 26.05 19.61 -18.22
N ILE A 161 24.73 19.52 -18.45
CA ILE A 161 23.81 20.65 -18.26
C ILE A 161 23.80 21.11 -16.78
N ILE A 162 23.75 20.17 -15.83
CA ILE A 162 23.81 20.49 -14.39
C ILE A 162 25.15 21.19 -14.05
N ALA A 163 26.27 20.74 -14.61
CA ALA A 163 27.58 21.34 -14.37
C ALA A 163 27.65 22.79 -14.87
N ILE A 164 27.09 23.08 -16.06
CA ILE A 164 27.00 24.45 -16.60
C ILE A 164 26.16 25.33 -15.66
N LEU A 165 24.98 24.87 -15.25
CA LEU A 165 24.07 25.62 -14.38
C LEU A 165 24.69 25.93 -13.02
N ARG A 166 25.39 24.94 -12.42
CA ARG A 166 26.11 25.14 -11.15
C ARG A 166 27.26 26.12 -11.30
N LYS A 167 28.04 26.05 -12.39
CA LYS A 167 29.15 26.98 -12.65
C LYS A 167 28.63 28.40 -12.84
N ALA A 168 27.54 28.59 -13.57
CA ALA A 168 26.91 29.89 -13.76
C ALA A 168 26.40 30.49 -12.42
N ALA A 169 25.78 29.68 -11.57
CA ALA A 169 25.32 30.11 -10.25
C ALA A 169 26.48 30.51 -9.31
N LEU A 170 27.59 29.78 -9.36
CA LEU A 170 28.80 30.10 -8.60
C LEU A 170 29.47 31.38 -9.09
N SER A 171 29.55 31.58 -10.42
CA SER A 171 30.12 32.80 -11.01
C SER A 171 29.27 34.05 -10.71
N ALA A 172 27.94 33.93 -10.71
CA ALA A 172 27.04 35.03 -10.32
C ALA A 172 27.21 35.48 -8.86
N SER A 173 27.71 34.60 -7.99
CA SER A 173 27.95 34.89 -6.57
C SER A 173 29.24 35.70 -6.32
N SER A 174 30.10 35.87 -7.33
CA SER A 174 31.39 36.59 -7.21
C SER A 174 31.34 38.06 -7.67
N VAL A 175 30.20 38.53 -8.17
CA VAL A 175 30.00 39.92 -8.65
C VAL A 175 28.69 40.48 -8.07
N SER A 176 28.68 40.83 -6.79
CA SER A 176 27.87 41.96 -6.26
C SER A 176 28.20 42.26 -4.80
N ILE A 177 28.97 43.32 -4.59
CA ILE A 177 28.89 44.15 -3.38
C ILE A 177 27.81 45.19 -3.71
N GLY A 178 26.63 45.07 -3.10
CA GLY A 178 25.56 46.08 -3.19
C GLY A 178 24.33 45.68 -4.01
N ALA A 179 23.48 44.80 -3.46
CA ALA A 179 22.04 44.73 -3.74
C ALA A 179 21.35 43.99 -2.58
N PRO A 180 20.11 44.35 -2.20
CA PRO A 180 19.51 43.87 -0.96
C PRO A 180 19.27 42.37 -1.01
N SER A 181 19.55 41.71 0.12
CA SER A 181 19.18 40.32 0.37
C SER A 181 17.68 40.13 0.14
N ALA A 182 17.29 39.54 -0.99
CA ALA A 182 15.94 39.07 -1.23
C ALA A 182 15.69 37.77 -0.43
N ARG A 183 15.71 37.88 0.90
CA ARG A 183 14.97 36.97 1.77
C ARG A 183 13.57 37.53 1.95
N ARG A 184 12.58 36.89 1.32
CA ARG A 184 11.27 36.49 1.89
C ARG A 184 10.28 36.17 0.76
N PHE A 185 10.19 34.88 0.39
CA PHE A 185 8.89 34.33 -0.01
C PHE A 185 8.00 34.21 1.25
N PRO A 186 6.66 34.31 1.13
CA PRO A 186 5.77 34.25 2.28
C PRO A 186 5.74 32.84 2.90
N THR A 187 5.87 32.80 4.22
CA THR A 187 5.80 31.61 5.09
C THR A 187 4.37 31.08 5.21
N ARG A 188 3.80 30.45 4.18
CA ARG A 188 2.57 29.63 4.35
C ARG A 188 2.61 28.36 3.49
N VAL A 189 2.74 27.22 4.18
CA VAL A 189 2.54 25.87 3.63
C VAL A 189 1.07 25.49 3.83
N LEU A 190 0.37 25.09 2.77
CA LEU A 190 -1.01 24.56 2.84
C LEU A 190 -0.96 23.03 3.06
N ARG A 191 -1.80 22.50 3.95
CA ARG A 191 -1.98 21.04 4.19
C ARG A 191 -3.23 20.50 3.46
N TYR A 192 -3.15 19.25 3.02
CA TYR A 192 -4.26 18.47 2.44
C TYR A 192 -5.28 18.03 3.51
N LYS A 193 -6.57 17.95 3.14
CA LYS A 193 -7.69 17.45 3.97
C LYS A 193 -8.37 16.28 3.23
N PRO A 194 -8.36 15.04 3.75
CA PRO A 194 -9.03 13.92 3.09
C PRO A 194 -10.57 14.01 3.22
N PRO A 195 -11.35 13.41 2.29
CA PRO A 195 -12.80 13.34 2.36
C PRO A 195 -13.32 12.29 3.36
N VAL A 196 -14.62 12.40 3.66
CA VAL A 196 -15.33 11.81 4.80
C VAL A 196 -15.63 10.31 4.58
N ASN A 197 -14.58 9.51 4.72
CA ASN A 197 -14.51 8.08 5.04
C ASN A 197 -15.13 7.00 4.09
N PRO A 198 -14.29 6.13 3.48
CA PRO A 198 -14.66 4.99 2.63
C PRO A 198 -14.92 3.65 3.33
N GLU A 199 -15.03 3.56 4.66
CA GLU A 199 -15.22 2.28 5.35
C GLU A 199 -16.34 2.35 6.40
N ALA A 200 -17.55 1.98 5.97
CA ALA A 200 -18.54 1.29 6.78
C ALA A 200 -18.03 -0.12 7.23
N ALA A 201 -16.72 -0.30 7.39
CA ALA A 201 -16.02 -1.56 7.68
C ALA A 201 -16.06 -1.92 9.18
N ARG A 202 -17.21 -1.73 9.82
CA ARG A 202 -17.44 -2.24 11.18
C ARG A 202 -17.58 -3.75 11.11
N THR A 203 -16.67 -4.48 11.74
CA THR A 203 -16.68 -5.93 11.62
C THR A 203 -16.89 -6.67 12.92
N GLU A 204 -16.38 -6.18 14.04
CA GLU A 204 -16.51 -6.93 15.29
C GLU A 204 -16.70 -6.01 16.48
N PHE A 205 -17.78 -6.22 17.23
CA PHE A 205 -18.01 -5.51 18.47
C PHE A 205 -17.19 -6.16 19.59
N LEU A 206 -16.21 -5.43 20.13
CA LEU A 206 -15.33 -5.92 21.20
C LEU A 206 -15.95 -5.74 22.58
N GLY A 207 -16.89 -4.81 22.73
CA GLY A 207 -17.49 -4.45 24.01
C GLY A 207 -17.55 -2.95 24.22
N TRP A 208 -17.85 -2.53 25.44
CA TRP A 208 -17.90 -1.12 25.80
C TRP A 208 -16.58 -0.66 26.40
N GLU A 209 -16.19 0.57 26.07
CA GLU A 209 -15.03 1.23 26.68
C GLU A 209 -15.14 1.20 28.22
N ALA A 210 -14.03 0.89 28.89
CA ALA A 210 -13.95 0.96 30.34
C ALA A 210 -14.21 2.41 30.82
N PRO A 211 -14.87 2.61 31.97
CA PRO A 211 -15.14 3.95 32.46
C PRO A 211 -13.84 4.70 32.74
N ASP A 212 -13.61 5.79 32.01
CA ASP A 212 -12.41 6.59 32.18
C ASP A 212 -12.48 7.39 33.50
N SER A 213 -11.54 7.10 34.40
CA SER A 213 -11.39 7.78 35.69
C SER A 213 -10.78 9.19 35.56
N ASN A 214 -10.25 9.55 34.40
CA ASN A 214 -9.53 10.81 34.18
C ASN A 214 -10.49 12.01 33.97
N PRO A 215 -10.49 13.04 34.84
CA PRO A 215 -11.40 14.19 34.74
C PRO A 215 -11.13 15.14 33.57
N ASN A 216 -9.98 15.04 32.88
CA ASN A 216 -9.60 15.87 31.72
C ASN A 216 -9.77 15.16 30.36
N ALA A 217 -10.51 14.04 30.30
CA ALA A 217 -10.71 13.32 29.05
C ALA A 217 -11.49 14.17 28.02
N PRO A 218 -11.20 14.03 26.71
CA PRO A 218 -11.89 14.75 25.64
C PRO A 218 -13.38 14.36 25.47
N TRP A 219 -13.91 13.47 26.33
CA TRP A 219 -15.28 12.97 26.25
C TRP A 219 -16.01 13.04 27.62
N PRO A 220 -17.33 13.27 27.64
CA PRO A 220 -18.09 13.47 28.90
C PRO A 220 -18.18 12.22 29.79
N LYS A 221 -18.09 12.40 31.12
CA LYS A 221 -18.24 11.32 32.12
C LYS A 221 -19.59 10.60 32.00
N GLY A 222 -19.56 9.26 31.91
CA GLY A 222 -20.75 8.40 31.90
C GLY A 222 -21.23 7.96 30.51
N VAL A 223 -20.67 8.51 29.43
CA VAL A 223 -20.97 8.07 28.06
C VAL A 223 -19.93 7.03 27.65
N ARG A 224 -20.28 5.75 27.77
CA ARG A 224 -19.43 4.65 27.28
C ARG A 224 -19.56 4.56 25.77
N ARG A 225 -18.44 4.42 25.08
CA ARG A 225 -18.40 4.21 23.64
C ARG A 225 -18.31 2.72 23.33
N LYS A 226 -18.94 2.32 22.24
CA LYS A 226 -18.80 0.98 21.69
C LYS A 226 -17.43 0.86 21.03
N LEU A 227 -16.70 -0.18 21.38
CA LEU A 227 -15.44 -0.54 20.74
C LEU A 227 -15.74 -1.52 19.61
N TYR A 228 -15.33 -1.16 18.41
CA TYR A 228 -15.33 -2.09 17.29
C TYR A 228 -13.90 -2.33 16.82
N ARG A 229 -13.58 -3.58 16.52
CA ARG A 229 -12.42 -3.93 15.71
C ARG A 229 -12.85 -3.86 14.25
N LEU A 230 -12.16 -3.01 13.49
CA LEU A 230 -12.29 -2.92 12.04
C LEU A 230 -11.59 -4.11 11.37
N THR A 231 -11.93 -4.41 10.12
CA THR A 231 -11.31 -5.48 9.31
C THR A 231 -9.81 -5.32 9.17
N THR A 232 -9.34 -4.08 9.25
CA THR A 232 -7.93 -3.71 9.22
C THR A 232 -7.19 -4.06 10.52
N GLY A 233 -7.92 -4.45 11.57
CA GLY A 233 -7.39 -4.72 12.90
C GLY A 233 -7.30 -3.49 13.80
N GLU A 234 -7.49 -2.29 13.24
CA GLU A 234 -7.59 -1.06 14.03
C GLU A 234 -8.87 -1.05 14.87
N ILE A 235 -8.76 -0.48 16.08
CA ILE A 235 -9.89 -0.34 16.98
C ILE A 235 -10.49 1.05 16.81
N THR A 236 -11.79 1.08 16.50
CA THR A 236 -12.59 2.31 16.40
C THR A 236 -13.56 2.42 17.57
N TYR A 237 -13.81 3.66 17.98
CA TYR A 237 -14.70 4.01 19.08
C TYR A 237 -15.92 4.72 18.53
N GLU A 238 -17.10 4.25 18.93
CA GLU A 238 -18.35 4.80 18.43
C GLU A 238 -19.35 5.12 19.53
N MET A 239 -20.16 6.16 19.30
CA MET A 239 -21.22 6.55 20.21
C MET A 239 -22.41 5.58 20.09
N PRO A 240 -23.15 5.31 21.18
CA PRO A 240 -24.38 4.54 21.11
C PRO A 240 -25.42 5.22 20.20
N ASN A 241 -26.21 4.42 19.48
CA ASN A 241 -27.26 4.95 18.62
C ASN A 241 -28.40 5.55 19.45
N ASN A 242 -29.16 6.49 18.86
CA ASN A 242 -30.31 7.10 19.54
C ASN A 242 -31.33 6.02 19.96
N GLY A 243 -31.49 5.84 21.27
CA GLY A 243 -32.41 4.85 21.88
C GLY A 243 -31.72 3.65 22.54
N GLU A 244 -30.41 3.43 22.35
CA GLU A 244 -29.66 2.39 23.08
C GLU A 244 -29.09 2.91 24.41
N THR A 245 -29.31 2.17 25.50
CA THR A 245 -28.78 2.49 26.83
C THR A 245 -27.45 1.76 27.09
N PRO A 246 -26.37 2.45 27.49
CA PRO A 246 -25.10 1.81 27.84
C PRO A 246 -25.23 0.91 29.08
N PRO A 247 -24.55 -0.26 29.13
CA PRO A 247 -24.58 -1.15 30.28
C PRO A 247 -23.79 -0.58 31.47
N THR A 248 -24.26 -0.88 32.68
CA THR A 248 -23.64 -0.47 33.95
C THR A 248 -22.32 -1.21 34.21
N THR A 249 -21.42 -0.60 34.99
CA THR A 249 -20.06 -1.12 35.23
C THR A 249 -20.05 -2.49 35.92
N ASP A 250 -21.05 -2.78 36.76
CA ASP A 250 -21.14 -4.07 37.46
C ASP A 250 -21.63 -5.21 36.53
N ALA A 251 -22.33 -4.89 35.43
CA ALA A 251 -22.79 -5.86 34.44
C ALA A 251 -21.78 -6.07 33.30
N ASP A 252 -21.02 -5.03 32.93
CA ASP A 252 -19.89 -5.09 32.01
C ASP A 252 -18.79 -4.10 32.48
N PRO A 253 -17.66 -4.58 33.02
CA PRO A 253 -16.59 -3.72 33.54
C PRO A 253 -15.86 -2.93 32.45
N GLY A 254 -16.02 -3.32 31.18
CA GLY A 254 -15.45 -2.66 30.02
C GLY A 254 -14.00 -3.02 29.70
N CYS A 255 -13.57 -2.61 28.51
CA CYS A 255 -12.24 -2.93 27.98
C CYS A 255 -11.34 -1.68 27.93
N LEU A 256 -10.09 -1.83 28.39
CA LEU A 256 -8.99 -0.89 28.19
C LEU A 256 -8.16 -1.35 27.00
N VAL A 257 -8.07 -0.52 25.96
CA VAL A 257 -7.18 -0.78 24.82
C VAL A 257 -5.88 -0.04 25.07
N ILE A 258 -4.82 -0.79 25.35
CA ILE A 258 -3.47 -0.26 25.54
C ILE A 258 -2.81 -0.28 24.15
N SER A 259 -2.66 0.89 23.54
CA SER A 259 -1.97 1.08 22.26
C SER A 259 -0.45 1.01 22.41
#